data_AF-A0A8U0PJ22-F1
#
_entry.id   AF-A0A8U0PJ22-F1
#
_cell.length_a   1.000
_cell.length_b   1.000
_cell.length_c   1.000
_cell.angle_alpha   90.00
_cell.angle_beta   90.00
_cell.angle_gamma   90.00
#
_symmetry.space_group_name_H-M   'P 1'
#
loop_
_entity.id
_entity.type
_entity.pdbx_description
1 polymer ?
#
loop_
_entity_poly.entity_id
_entity_poly.type
_entity_poly.pdbx_seq_one_letter_code
_entity_poly.pdbx_strand_id
1 'polypeptide(L)'
;MFEPSESAGELVLTIVESGHMLVSQGHDLLDGFSLLDAPSYLKVQQKSDTLLFRLTVKGESRLIRMQFSGSRAEALEECGSAVLRLKEYLPVTTQGGPPPPLSCPPTPNQPPTKTTAQNQQAGAGEAMATEPEVVQGSLSIKRLTQHFLGEHGLSLPLVYRHSALSRGELEPFVRLCLLDPSFPAFVEEAEGELRRVLQD
;
A
#
# COMPACT_ATOMS: atom_id res chain seq x y z
N MET A 1 -12.21 21.80 -9.18
CA MET A 1 -12.05 21.84 -7.72
C MET A 1 -13.40 21.45 -7.17
N PHE A 2 -13.45 20.38 -6.39
CA PHE A 2 -14.70 19.85 -5.84
C PHE A 2 -14.78 20.29 -4.38
N GLU A 3 -15.90 20.92 -4.02
CA GLU A 3 -16.16 21.42 -2.68
C GLU A 3 -17.50 20.83 -2.21
N PRO A 4 -17.64 20.45 -0.92
CA PRO A 4 -18.91 19.98 -0.39
C PRO A 4 -19.95 21.11 -0.37
N SER A 5 -21.19 20.80 -0.74
CA SER A 5 -22.31 21.75 -0.72
C SER A 5 -23.66 21.02 -0.63
N GLU A 6 -24.72 21.69 -0.20
CA GLU A 6 -26.06 21.10 -0.10
C GLU A 6 -26.56 20.52 -1.44
N SER A 7 -26.17 21.12 -2.56
CA SER A 7 -26.57 20.70 -3.91
C SER A 7 -25.71 19.59 -4.53
N ALA A 8 -24.46 19.42 -4.08
CA ALA A 8 -23.54 18.40 -4.60
C ALA A 8 -23.32 17.22 -3.64
N GLY A 9 -23.68 17.39 -2.36
CA GLY A 9 -23.37 16.45 -1.30
C GLY A 9 -21.95 16.58 -0.74
N GLU A 10 -21.68 15.77 0.28
CA GLU A 10 -20.39 15.66 0.95
C GLU A 10 -19.35 14.97 0.07
N LEU A 11 -18.08 15.39 0.20
CA LEU A 11 -16.92 14.83 -0.50
C LEU A 11 -16.21 13.83 0.44
N VAL A 12 -16.34 12.53 0.14
CA VAL A 12 -15.91 11.43 1.03
C VAL A 12 -14.72 10.67 0.44
N LEU A 13 -13.66 10.51 1.24
CA LEU A 13 -12.56 9.59 1.01
C LEU A 13 -12.88 8.25 1.70
N THR A 14 -13.00 7.17 0.91
CA THR A 14 -13.19 5.81 1.45
C THR A 14 -11.92 4.99 1.22
N ILE A 15 -11.41 4.34 2.25
CA ILE A 15 -10.39 3.29 2.16
C ILE A 15 -11.04 2.02 2.69
N VAL A 16 -11.33 1.07 1.80
CA VAL A 16 -11.90 -0.23 2.15
C VAL A 16 -10.80 -1.25 2.44
N GLU A 17 -11.09 -2.22 3.30
CA GLU A 17 -10.10 -3.19 3.80
C GLU A 17 -9.59 -4.09 2.68
N SER A 18 -10.35 -4.33 1.61
CA SER A 18 -9.86 -5.02 0.39
C SER A 18 -8.72 -4.31 -0.37
N GLY A 19 -8.22 -3.19 0.14
CA GLY A 19 -7.12 -2.44 -0.45
C GLY A 19 -7.54 -1.64 -1.67
N HIS A 20 -8.61 -0.86 -1.55
CA HIS A 20 -9.04 0.10 -2.57
C HIS A 20 -9.30 1.47 -1.95
N MET A 21 -9.00 2.52 -2.71
CA MET A 21 -9.27 3.91 -2.34
C MET A 21 -10.27 4.50 -3.32
N LEU A 22 -11.34 5.10 -2.79
CA LEU A 22 -12.41 5.73 -3.56
C LEU A 22 -12.61 7.17 -3.07
N VAL A 23 -12.84 8.09 -4.01
CA VAL A 23 -13.21 9.49 -3.73
C VAL A 23 -14.56 9.73 -4.38
N SER A 24 -15.57 10.08 -3.58
CA SER A 24 -16.95 10.26 -4.04
C SER A 24 -17.54 11.59 -3.57
N GLN A 25 -18.51 12.13 -4.30
CA GLN A 25 -19.30 13.28 -3.90
C GLN A 25 -20.80 12.94 -3.99
N GLY A 26 -21.46 12.84 -2.84
CA GLY A 26 -22.86 12.42 -2.76
C GLY A 26 -23.11 11.00 -3.31
N HIS A 27 -23.62 10.91 -4.54
CA HIS A 27 -23.79 9.65 -5.26
C HIS A 27 -22.69 9.37 -6.30
N ASP A 28 -22.01 10.41 -6.78
CA ASP A 28 -21.04 10.32 -7.87
C ASP A 28 -19.67 9.83 -7.39
N LEU A 29 -19.05 8.92 -8.13
CA LEU A 29 -17.66 8.51 -7.90
C LEU A 29 -16.73 9.38 -8.75
N LEU A 30 -15.84 10.14 -8.10
CA LEU A 30 -14.94 11.10 -8.74
C LEU A 30 -13.58 10.47 -9.10
N ASP A 31 -13.09 9.55 -8.26
CA ASP A 31 -11.89 8.76 -8.55
C ASP A 31 -11.92 7.43 -7.79
N GLY A 32 -11.22 6.42 -8.31
CA GLY A 32 -11.12 5.10 -7.71
C GLY A 32 -9.89 4.35 -8.22
N PHE A 33 -9.07 3.84 -7.30
CA PHE A 33 -7.92 2.99 -7.64
C PHE A 33 -7.61 2.00 -6.52
N SER A 34 -6.94 0.90 -6.87
CA SER A 34 -6.43 -0.04 -5.88
C SER A 34 -5.32 0.61 -5.04
N LEU A 35 -5.12 0.10 -3.83
CA LEU A 35 -3.94 0.32 -3.02
C LEU A 35 -2.97 -0.87 -3.09
N LEU A 36 -3.36 -1.97 -3.74
CA LEU A 36 -2.48 -3.10 -4.00
C LEU A 36 -1.40 -2.71 -5.03
N ASP A 37 -0.14 -3.02 -4.71
CA ASP A 37 1.08 -2.53 -5.39
C ASP A 37 1.18 -1.00 -5.55
N ALA A 38 0.42 -0.22 -4.76
CA ALA A 38 0.44 1.23 -4.84
C ALA A 38 1.84 1.88 -4.84
N PRO A 39 2.87 1.40 -4.12
CA PRO A 39 4.21 1.99 -4.18
C PRO A 39 4.84 2.08 -5.58
N SER A 40 4.40 1.31 -6.57
CA SER A 40 4.94 1.36 -7.94
C SER A 40 4.36 2.51 -8.79
N TYR A 41 3.14 2.98 -8.50
CA TYR A 41 2.44 4.03 -9.27
C TYR A 41 1.90 5.21 -8.43
N LEU A 42 1.87 5.12 -7.10
CA LEU A 42 1.30 6.12 -6.20
C LEU A 42 2.32 6.57 -5.16
N LYS A 43 2.44 7.89 -4.97
CA LYS A 43 3.21 8.51 -3.89
C LYS A 43 2.31 9.45 -3.09
N VAL A 44 2.27 9.28 -1.76
CA VAL A 44 1.43 10.09 -0.87
C VAL A 44 2.27 10.93 0.06
N GLN A 45 1.87 12.19 0.21
CA GLN A 45 2.50 13.16 1.08
C GLN A 45 1.46 13.83 1.99
N GLN A 46 1.69 13.77 3.30
CA GLN A 46 0.91 14.50 4.31
C GLN A 46 1.54 15.87 4.59
N LYS A 47 0.68 16.88 4.70
CA LYS A 47 1.05 18.22 5.20
C LYS A 47 -0.14 18.79 5.98
N SER A 48 -0.04 18.83 7.31
CA SER A 48 -1.17 19.23 8.17
C SER A 48 -2.40 18.33 7.86
N ASP A 49 -3.58 18.92 7.84
CA ASP A 49 -4.90 18.46 7.41
C ASP A 49 -5.04 18.20 5.89
N THR A 50 -3.94 18.16 5.12
CA THR A 50 -3.94 17.94 3.67
C THR A 50 -3.13 16.70 3.27
N LEU A 51 -3.69 15.90 2.36
CA LEU A 51 -3.00 14.84 1.63
C LEU A 51 -2.78 15.22 0.16
N LEU A 52 -1.57 14.98 -0.34
CA LEU A 52 -1.23 15.04 -1.77
C LEU A 52 -0.98 13.62 -2.27
N PHE A 53 -1.78 13.18 -3.23
CA PHE A 53 -1.63 11.91 -3.94
C PHE A 53 -1.06 12.21 -5.33
N ARG A 54 0.15 11.73 -5.61
CA ARG A 54 0.73 11.72 -6.97
C ARG A 54 0.58 10.32 -7.55
N LEU A 55 -0.35 10.17 -8.48
CA LEU A 55 -0.49 8.98 -9.30
C LEU A 55 0.38 9.14 -10.55
N THR A 56 1.06 8.07 -10.98
CA THR A 56 1.91 8.05 -12.18
C THR A 56 1.72 6.71 -12.90
N VAL A 57 1.16 6.74 -14.11
CA VAL A 57 0.84 5.55 -14.91
C VAL A 57 1.45 5.72 -16.30
N LYS A 58 2.26 4.75 -16.75
CA LYS A 58 2.94 4.76 -18.07
C LYS A 58 3.78 6.02 -18.37
N GLY A 59 4.19 6.76 -17.34
CA GLY A 59 4.98 8.00 -17.44
C GLY A 59 4.15 9.28 -17.32
N GLU A 60 2.83 9.22 -17.52
CA GLU A 60 1.92 10.34 -17.24
C GLU A 60 1.65 10.44 -15.74
N SER A 61 1.56 11.64 -15.18
CA SER A 61 1.35 11.86 -13.74
C SER A 61 0.26 12.87 -13.45
N ARG A 62 -0.71 12.49 -12.60
CA ARG A 62 -1.74 13.39 -12.05
C ARG A 62 -1.51 13.63 -10.56
N LEU A 63 -1.81 14.84 -10.11
CA LEU A 63 -1.71 15.23 -8.70
C LEU A 63 -3.12 15.55 -8.17
N ILE A 64 -3.50 14.87 -7.11
CA ILE A 64 -4.75 15.09 -6.39
C ILE A 64 -4.39 15.68 -5.03
N ARG A 65 -5.05 16.77 -4.64
CA ARG A 65 -4.96 17.37 -3.31
C ARG A 65 -6.30 17.19 -2.62
N MET A 66 -6.30 16.57 -1.44
CA MET A 66 -7.47 16.47 -0.57
C MET A 66 -7.16 17.19 0.75
N GLN A 67 -8.13 17.93 1.27
CA GLN A 67 -8.07 18.59 2.57
C GLN A 67 -9.24 18.12 3.41
N PHE A 68 -9.00 17.78 4.67
CA PHE A 68 -10.03 17.29 5.58
C PHE A 68 -10.86 18.45 6.12
N SER A 69 -12.15 18.18 6.34
CA SER A 69 -13.16 19.12 6.82
C SER A 69 -13.24 19.17 8.36
N GLY A 70 -14.07 20.06 8.91
CA GLY A 70 -14.23 20.27 10.34
C GLY A 70 -13.36 21.42 10.89
N SER A 71 -13.24 21.50 12.21
CA SER A 71 -12.28 22.40 12.85
C SER A 71 -10.84 21.94 12.63
N ARG A 72 -9.88 22.80 12.95
CA ARG A 72 -8.44 22.48 12.83
C ARG A 72 -8.03 21.24 13.64
N ALA A 73 -8.73 20.89 14.72
CA ALA A 73 -8.44 19.68 15.49
C ALA A 73 -8.96 18.43 14.78
N GLU A 74 -10.26 18.41 14.44
CA GLU A 74 -10.94 17.29 13.76
C GLU A 74 -10.28 17.00 12.41
N ALA A 75 -9.99 18.03 11.60
CA ALA A 75 -9.33 17.87 10.30
C ALA A 75 -7.90 17.31 10.39
N LEU A 76 -7.20 17.52 11.52
CA LEU A 76 -5.90 16.91 11.78
C LEU A 76 -6.02 15.47 12.28
N GLU A 77 -7.05 15.16 13.07
CA GLU A 77 -7.33 13.82 13.58
C GLU A 77 -7.77 12.86 12.47
N GLU A 78 -8.74 13.27 11.64
CA GLU A 78 -9.21 12.48 10.48
C GLU A 78 -8.13 12.30 9.41
N CYS A 79 -7.35 13.35 9.13
CA CYS A 79 -6.15 13.22 8.29
C CYS A 79 -5.15 12.22 8.90
N GLY A 80 -4.97 12.22 10.22
CA GLY A 80 -4.15 11.25 10.94
C GLY A 80 -4.67 9.81 10.81
N SER A 81 -5.97 9.62 10.97
CA SER A 81 -6.68 8.33 10.82
C SER A 81 -6.50 7.76 9.40
N ALA A 82 -6.74 8.59 8.38
CA ALA A 82 -6.52 8.22 6.98
C ALA A 82 -5.05 7.88 6.69
N VAL A 83 -4.09 8.61 7.27
CA VAL A 83 -2.66 8.30 7.16
C VAL A 83 -2.28 6.98 7.83
N LEU A 84 -2.92 6.60 8.94
CA LEU A 84 -2.71 5.30 9.58
C LEU A 84 -3.25 4.16 8.70
N ARG A 85 -4.44 4.29 8.12
CA ARG A 85 -4.98 3.31 7.15
C ARG A 85 -4.11 3.21 5.88
N LEU A 86 -3.68 4.33 5.28
CA LEU A 86 -2.82 4.31 4.09
C LEU A 86 -1.45 3.63 4.31
N LYS A 87 -0.89 3.73 5.53
CA LYS A 87 0.41 3.12 5.88
C LYS A 87 0.43 1.59 5.87
N GLU A 88 -0.73 0.92 5.83
CA GLU A 88 -0.82 -0.52 5.61
C GLU A 88 -0.45 -0.92 4.16
N TYR A 89 -0.64 -0.02 3.20
CA TYR A 89 -0.48 -0.28 1.76
C TYR A 89 0.76 0.39 1.15
N LEU A 90 1.09 1.62 1.59
CA LEU A 90 2.22 2.38 1.05
C LEU A 90 2.83 3.40 2.04
N PRO A 91 4.12 3.74 1.91
CA PRO A 91 4.75 4.74 2.76
C PRO A 91 4.19 6.15 2.49
N VAL A 92 3.53 6.73 3.50
CA VAL A 92 3.11 8.14 3.50
C VAL A 92 4.25 9.02 4.02
N THR A 93 4.62 10.04 3.25
CA THR A 93 5.69 11.00 3.62
C THR A 93 5.12 12.24 4.32
N THR A 94 5.51 12.52 5.57
CA THR A 94 5.01 13.70 6.31
C THR A 94 5.98 14.88 6.18
N GLN A 95 5.51 16.01 5.61
CA GLN A 95 6.34 17.22 5.45
C GLN A 95 6.55 17.93 6.80
N GLY A 96 7.62 17.55 7.51
CA GLY A 96 7.98 18.11 8.83
C GLY A 96 8.72 17.13 9.74
N GLY A 97 8.75 15.84 9.43
CA GLY A 97 9.61 14.87 10.12
C GLY A 97 11.10 15.04 9.75
N PRO A 98 12.03 14.55 10.58
CA PRO A 98 13.44 14.43 10.17
C PRO A 98 13.55 13.55 8.91
N PRO A 99 14.51 13.80 8.02
CA PRO A 99 14.70 12.96 6.85
C PRO A 99 15.02 11.51 7.27
N PRO A 100 14.51 10.49 6.56
CA PRO A 100 14.97 9.12 6.78
C PRO A 100 16.49 9.07 6.54
N PRO A 101 17.24 8.26 7.32
CA PRO A 101 18.69 8.18 7.18
C PRO A 101 19.05 7.77 5.75
N LEU A 102 19.87 8.59 5.09
CA LEU A 102 20.26 8.37 3.70
C LEU A 102 21.15 7.13 3.59
N SER A 103 20.55 6.00 3.21
CA SER A 103 21.26 4.81 2.75
C SER A 103 21.96 5.13 1.42
N CYS A 104 23.19 5.67 1.49
CA CYS A 104 23.96 6.04 0.32
C CYS A 104 24.19 4.81 -0.60
N PRO A 105 23.75 4.84 -1.86
CA PRO A 105 24.15 3.82 -2.83
C PRO A 105 25.65 3.99 -3.13
N PRO A 106 26.45 2.91 -3.16
CA PRO A 106 27.88 3.01 -3.43
C PRO A 106 28.12 3.33 -4.92
N THR A 107 28.55 4.56 -5.21
CA THR A 107 29.03 4.94 -6.55
C THR A 107 30.41 4.32 -6.82
N PRO A 108 30.58 3.51 -7.88
CA PRO A 108 31.89 3.00 -8.25
C PRO A 108 32.79 4.10 -8.85
N ASN A 109 34.11 3.88 -8.79
CA ASN A 109 35.21 4.65 -9.41
C ASN A 109 35.76 5.88 -8.65
N GLN A 110 36.67 5.64 -7.70
CA GLN A 110 37.98 6.34 -7.71
C GLN A 110 39.10 5.48 -7.07
N PRO A 111 40.38 5.62 -7.46
CA PRO A 111 41.47 4.74 -6.99
C PRO A 111 41.98 5.03 -5.56
N PRO A 112 42.60 4.05 -4.88
CA PRO A 112 43.04 4.19 -3.49
C PRO A 112 44.39 4.91 -3.35
N THR A 113 44.41 6.01 -2.59
CA THR A 113 45.66 6.67 -2.16
C THR A 113 45.99 6.20 -0.74
N LYS A 114 47.21 5.68 -0.54
CA LYS A 114 47.69 5.18 0.77
C LYS A 114 48.13 6.34 1.67
N THR A 115 47.93 6.23 2.99
CA THR A 115 48.92 6.57 4.04
C THR A 115 48.42 6.19 5.45
N THR A 116 49.25 5.39 6.13
CA THR A 116 49.42 5.18 7.59
C THR A 116 49.16 6.40 8.50
N ALA A 117 48.88 6.34 9.80
CA ALA A 117 48.61 5.32 10.84
C ALA A 117 48.09 6.10 12.09
N GLN A 118 47.76 5.60 13.30
CA GLN A 118 47.74 4.31 14.05
C GLN A 118 46.69 4.52 15.20
N ASN A 119 46.31 3.68 16.18
CA ASN A 119 46.59 2.31 16.68
C ASN A 119 45.26 1.87 17.42
N GLN A 120 45.04 0.84 18.26
CA GLN A 120 45.78 -0.28 18.90
C GLN A 120 44.74 -1.40 19.22
N GLN A 121 45.09 -2.49 19.93
CA GLN A 121 44.15 -3.59 20.23
C GLN A 121 43.36 -3.44 21.55
N ALA A 122 42.13 -3.98 21.58
CA ALA A 122 41.67 -5.00 22.54
C ALA A 122 40.25 -5.51 22.19
N GLY A 123 39.96 -6.79 22.47
CA GLY A 123 38.59 -7.36 22.38
C GLY A 123 38.43 -8.46 21.33
N ALA A 124 38.76 -9.70 21.68
CA ALA A 124 38.43 -10.86 20.86
C ALA A 124 36.99 -11.33 21.14
N GLY A 125 36.27 -11.73 20.10
CA GLY A 125 34.95 -12.35 20.17
C GLY A 125 34.70 -13.15 18.89
N GLU A 126 34.54 -14.47 19.03
CA GLU A 126 34.46 -15.39 17.90
C GLU A 126 33.07 -15.34 17.24
N ALA A 127 32.95 -14.52 16.19
CA ALA A 127 31.87 -14.66 15.21
C ALA A 127 32.19 -15.85 14.29
N MET A 128 31.82 -17.05 14.74
CA MET A 128 32.05 -18.30 13.99
C MET A 128 31.26 -18.26 12.66
N ALA A 129 31.96 -17.99 11.57
CA ALA A 129 31.38 -17.99 10.23
C ALA A 129 30.81 -19.40 9.95
N THR A 130 29.48 -19.47 9.78
CA THR A 130 28.80 -20.74 9.55
C THR A 130 28.98 -21.12 8.08
N GLU A 131 29.99 -21.93 7.79
CA GLU A 131 30.16 -22.62 6.51
C GLU A 131 28.84 -23.30 6.08
N PRO A 132 28.49 -23.31 4.79
CA PRO A 132 27.24 -23.90 4.32
C PRO A 132 27.24 -25.42 4.57
N GLU A 133 26.38 -25.88 5.48
CA GLU A 133 26.24 -27.30 5.83
C GLU A 133 25.78 -28.12 4.61
N VAL A 134 26.69 -28.86 3.98
CA VAL A 134 26.38 -29.73 2.84
C VAL A 134 25.67 -31.00 3.34
N VAL A 135 24.38 -30.88 3.66
CA VAL A 135 23.57 -31.99 4.17
C VAL A 135 23.29 -33.01 3.06
N GLN A 136 24.13 -34.05 3.02
CA GLN A 136 24.01 -35.14 2.05
C GLN A 136 23.02 -36.21 2.55
N GLY A 137 21.75 -36.10 2.15
CA GLY A 137 20.71 -37.06 2.51
C GLY A 137 19.28 -36.63 2.18
N SER A 138 18.29 -37.38 2.64
CA SER A 138 16.87 -37.03 2.52
C SER A 138 16.45 -35.99 3.55
N LEU A 139 16.31 -34.73 3.13
CA LEU A 139 15.75 -33.66 3.95
C LEU A 139 14.22 -33.72 3.96
N SER A 140 13.62 -33.41 5.12
CA SER A 140 12.17 -33.20 5.19
C SER A 140 11.78 -31.87 4.56
N ILE A 141 10.61 -31.81 3.92
CA ILE A 141 10.11 -30.60 3.23
C ILE A 141 10.18 -29.39 4.17
N LYS A 142 9.72 -29.52 5.42
CA LYS A 142 9.81 -28.45 6.45
C LYS A 142 11.22 -27.86 6.58
N ARG A 143 12.26 -28.70 6.64
CA ARG A 143 13.66 -28.26 6.82
C ARG A 143 14.19 -27.58 5.57
N LEU A 144 13.80 -28.08 4.39
CA LEU A 144 14.07 -27.46 3.09
C LEU A 144 13.41 -26.07 2.98
N THR A 145 12.12 -25.98 3.33
CA THR A 145 11.33 -24.74 3.35
C THR A 145 11.93 -23.69 4.27
N GLN A 146 12.33 -24.07 5.49
CA GLN A 146 13.01 -23.14 6.42
C GLN A 146 14.37 -22.68 5.90
N HIS A 147 15.15 -23.55 5.26
CA HIS A 147 16.44 -23.18 4.67
C HIS A 147 16.29 -22.20 3.48
N PHE A 148 15.32 -22.42 2.58
CA PHE A 148 15.13 -21.57 1.41
C PHE A 148 14.42 -20.24 1.68
N LEU A 149 13.68 -20.12 2.78
CA LEU A 149 12.89 -18.92 3.11
C LEU A 149 13.42 -18.15 4.34
N GLY A 150 14.38 -18.74 5.08
CA GLY A 150 14.98 -18.17 6.27
C GLY A 150 14.08 -18.23 7.51
N GLU A 151 14.47 -17.51 8.57
CA GLU A 151 13.66 -17.35 9.79
C GLU A 151 12.55 -16.29 9.65
N HIS A 152 12.49 -15.58 8.53
CA HIS A 152 11.47 -14.56 8.32
C HIS A 152 10.08 -15.18 8.17
N GLY A 153 9.13 -14.72 8.99
CA GLY A 153 7.76 -15.24 9.00
C GLY A 153 7.08 -15.11 7.65
N LEU A 154 6.54 -16.22 7.14
CA LEU A 154 5.83 -16.30 5.86
C LEU A 154 4.48 -15.58 5.91
N SER A 155 4.54 -14.26 5.80
CA SER A 155 3.41 -13.38 5.57
C SER A 155 2.94 -13.53 4.11
N LEU A 156 1.70 -13.96 3.90
CA LEU A 156 1.10 -13.94 2.56
C LEU A 156 1.07 -12.51 1.98
N PRO A 157 1.24 -12.33 0.65
CA PRO A 157 1.10 -11.03 -0.01
C PRO A 157 -0.24 -10.36 0.32
N LEU A 158 -0.25 -9.02 0.34
CA LEU A 158 -1.35 -8.23 0.90
C LEU A 158 -2.74 -8.62 0.34
N VAL A 159 -2.83 -8.90 -0.97
CA VAL A 159 -4.05 -9.37 -1.65
C VAL A 159 -4.74 -10.58 -0.99
N TYR A 160 -4.00 -11.46 -0.30
CA TYR A 160 -4.55 -12.64 0.39
C TYR A 160 -5.08 -12.35 1.80
N ARG A 161 -4.76 -11.18 2.38
CA ARG A 161 -5.15 -10.85 3.76
C ARG A 161 -6.57 -10.28 3.89
N HIS A 162 -7.12 -9.73 2.80
CA HIS A 162 -8.36 -8.95 2.81
C HIS A 162 -9.42 -9.52 1.83
N SER A 163 -9.41 -10.85 1.67
CA SER A 163 -10.12 -11.57 0.59
C SER A 163 -11.65 -11.66 0.73
N ALA A 164 -12.26 -10.97 1.70
CA ALA A 164 -13.69 -10.97 1.93
C ALA A 164 -14.19 -9.54 2.15
N LEU A 165 -14.91 -8.98 1.16
CA LEU A 165 -15.61 -7.72 1.30
C LEU A 165 -16.71 -7.85 2.35
N SER A 166 -16.72 -6.99 3.37
CA SER A 166 -17.87 -6.91 4.26
C SER A 166 -19.08 -6.29 3.54
N ARG A 167 -20.29 -6.57 4.04
CA ARG A 167 -21.53 -6.07 3.40
C ARG A 167 -21.60 -4.53 3.29
N GLY A 168 -20.94 -3.81 4.19
CA GLY A 168 -20.88 -2.34 4.15
C GLY A 168 -19.90 -1.79 3.11
N GLU A 169 -18.87 -2.55 2.75
CA GLU A 169 -17.84 -2.12 1.77
C GLU A 169 -18.22 -2.42 0.33
N LEU A 170 -19.21 -3.29 0.11
CA LEU A 170 -19.67 -3.68 -1.23
C LEU A 170 -20.33 -2.51 -1.99
N GLU A 171 -21.00 -1.57 -1.29
CA GLU A 171 -21.68 -0.44 -1.94
C GLU A 171 -20.72 0.44 -2.77
N PRO A 172 -19.55 0.89 -2.24
CA PRO A 172 -18.52 1.55 -3.05
C PRO A 172 -18.14 0.84 -4.36
N PHE A 173 -18.06 -0.50 -4.37
CA PHE A 173 -17.79 -1.26 -5.59
C PHE A 173 -18.99 -1.31 -6.54
N VAL A 174 -20.21 -1.49 -6.01
CA VAL A 174 -21.43 -1.44 -6.83
C VAL A 174 -21.58 -0.07 -7.49
N ARG A 175 -21.31 1.03 -6.76
CA ARG A 175 -21.26 2.40 -7.32
C ARG A 175 -20.21 2.55 -8.43
N LEU A 176 -19.01 2.00 -8.26
CA LEU A 176 -17.96 1.97 -9.29
C LEU A 176 -18.41 1.17 -10.53
N CYS A 177 -19.02 0.01 -10.35
CA CYS A 177 -19.49 -0.83 -11.45
C CYS A 177 -20.68 -0.21 -12.21
N LEU A 178 -21.56 0.53 -11.52
CA LEU A 178 -22.67 1.27 -12.15
C LEU A 178 -22.24 2.45 -13.02
N LEU A 179 -20.94 2.78 -13.10
CA LEU A 179 -20.41 3.67 -14.15
C LEU A 179 -20.45 3.01 -15.55
N ASP A 180 -20.55 1.68 -15.62
CA ASP A 180 -20.86 0.95 -16.86
C ASP A 180 -22.38 0.68 -16.94
N PRO A 181 -23.10 1.26 -17.93
CA PRO A 181 -24.54 1.07 -18.05
C PRO A 181 -24.95 -0.36 -18.43
N SER A 182 -24.02 -1.23 -18.85
CA SER A 182 -24.27 -2.65 -19.11
C SER A 182 -24.19 -3.53 -17.85
N PHE A 183 -23.58 -3.04 -16.77
CA PHE A 183 -23.33 -3.82 -15.56
C PHE A 183 -24.58 -4.46 -14.93
N PRO A 184 -25.75 -3.79 -14.83
CA PRO A 184 -26.95 -4.43 -14.27
C PRO A 184 -27.41 -5.66 -15.06
N ALA A 185 -27.37 -5.59 -16.39
CA ALA A 185 -27.75 -6.72 -17.25
C ALA A 185 -26.75 -7.88 -17.15
N PHE A 186 -25.45 -7.57 -17.04
CA PHE A 186 -24.41 -8.57 -16.76
C PHE A 186 -24.62 -9.27 -15.40
N VAL A 187 -25.07 -8.55 -14.37
CA VAL A 187 -25.40 -9.15 -13.07
C VAL A 187 -26.61 -10.09 -13.18
N GLU A 188 -27.66 -9.72 -13.92
CA GLU A 188 -28.81 -10.62 -14.17
C GLU A 188 -28.40 -11.91 -14.90
N GLU A 189 -27.53 -11.81 -15.91
CA GLU A 189 -26.96 -12.95 -16.65
C GLU A 189 -26.08 -13.82 -15.73
N ALA A 190 -25.18 -13.22 -14.96
CA ALA A 190 -24.29 -13.92 -14.03
C ALA A 190 -25.05 -14.63 -12.90
N GLU A 191 -26.11 -14.04 -12.36
CA GLU A 191 -27.01 -14.73 -11.43
C GLU A 191 -27.77 -15.86 -12.13
N GLY A 192 -28.15 -15.71 -13.40
CA GLY A 192 -28.78 -16.76 -14.20
C GLY A 192 -27.89 -18.01 -14.32
N GLU A 193 -26.64 -17.81 -14.74
CA GLU A 193 -25.65 -18.88 -14.83
C GLU A 193 -25.28 -19.48 -13.47
N LEU A 194 -25.16 -18.66 -12.42
CA LEU A 194 -24.92 -19.16 -11.06
C LEU A 194 -26.09 -20.02 -10.56
N ARG A 195 -27.34 -19.62 -10.82
CA ARG A 195 -28.53 -20.42 -10.52
C ARG A 195 -28.57 -21.74 -11.29
N ARG A 196 -28.06 -21.76 -12.53
CA ARG A 196 -27.93 -22.97 -13.36
C ARG A 196 -26.89 -23.93 -12.77
N VAL A 197 -25.67 -23.46 -12.51
CA VAL A 197 -24.56 -24.27 -11.97
C VAL A 197 -24.81 -24.79 -10.55
N LEU A 198 -25.68 -24.13 -9.78
CA LEU A 198 -26.11 -24.61 -8.45
C LEU A 198 -27.30 -25.58 -8.47
N GLN A 199 -27.78 -25.97 -9.67
CA GLN A 199 -28.85 -26.96 -9.86
C GLN A 199 -28.39 -28.23 -10.61
N ASP A 200 -27.14 -28.24 -11.09
CA ASP A 200 -26.42 -29.40 -11.67
C ASP A 200 -25.66 -30.21 -10.59
#